data_AF-A0A497FZN1-F1
#
_entry.id   AF-A0A497FZN1-F1
#
_cell.length_a   1.000
_cell.length_b   1.000
_cell.length_c   1.000
_cell.angle_alpha   90.00
_cell.angle_beta   90.00
_cell.angle_gamma   90.00
#
_symmetry.space_group_name_H-M   'P 1'
#
loop_
_entity.id
_entity.type
_entity.pdbx_description
1 polymer ?
#
loop_
_entity_poly.entity_id
_entity_poly.type
_entity_poly.pdbx_seq_one_letter_code
_entity_poly.pdbx_strand_id
1 'polypeptide(L)'
;MPRKMKTIAISEETYMAILDFKKRTNSRTIDETIRKLIELSKQALVIEVLEHISQRKLTDEERRTLESIRAKLREEGVWLRRS
;
A
#
# COMPACT_ATOMS: atom_id res chain seq x y z
N MET A 1 6.35 -19.33 -16.33
CA MET A 1 7.55 -19.28 -15.48
C MET A 1 7.22 -19.82 -14.10
N PRO A 2 7.94 -20.83 -13.56
CA PRO A 2 7.72 -21.26 -12.18
C PRO A 2 8.14 -20.12 -11.25
N ARG A 3 7.21 -19.63 -10.41
CA ARG A 3 7.52 -18.58 -9.42
C ARG A 3 8.60 -19.12 -8.48
N LYS A 4 9.74 -18.42 -8.37
CA LYS A 4 10.77 -18.73 -7.37
C LYS A 4 10.17 -18.55 -5.97
N MET A 5 9.97 -19.65 -5.26
CA MET A 5 9.51 -19.64 -3.88
C MET A 5 10.67 -19.23 -2.97
N LYS A 6 10.48 -18.18 -2.17
CA LYS A 6 11.44 -17.72 -1.17
C LYS A 6 10.85 -17.96 0.22
N THR A 7 11.66 -18.50 1.12
CA THR A 7 11.29 -18.73 2.51
C THR A 7 11.88 -17.63 3.38
N ILE A 8 11.12 -17.12 4.33
CA ILE A 8 11.53 -16.08 5.28
C ILE A 8 11.23 -16.60 6.68
N ALA A 9 12.18 -16.47 7.60
CA ALA A 9 11.97 -16.75 9.01
C ALA A 9 11.39 -15.50 9.70
N ILE A 10 10.39 -15.71 10.55
CA ILE A 10 9.73 -14.67 11.34
C ILE A 10 9.49 -15.18 12.76
N SER A 11 9.23 -14.27 13.70
CA SER A 11 8.82 -14.68 15.05
C SER A 11 7.47 -15.39 15.03
N GLU A 12 7.24 -16.24 16.03
CA GLU A 12 5.95 -16.91 16.24
C GLU A 12 4.80 -15.89 16.35
N GLU A 13 5.01 -14.82 17.12
CA GLU A 13 4.05 -13.73 17.29
C GLU A 13 3.64 -13.11 15.94
N THR A 14 4.62 -12.83 15.09
CA THR A 14 4.38 -12.28 13.74
C THR A 14 3.61 -13.28 12.88
N TYR A 15 3.96 -14.56 12.95
CA TYR A 15 3.27 -15.61 12.21
C TYR A 15 1.80 -15.73 12.63
N MET A 16 1.53 -15.70 13.94
CA MET A 16 0.16 -15.75 14.47
C MET A 16 -0.66 -14.54 14.03
N ALA A 17 -0.08 -13.34 14.07
CA ALA A 17 -0.74 -12.13 13.56
C ALA A 17 -1.09 -12.24 12.07
N ILE A 18 -0.19 -12.80 11.24
CA ILE A 18 -0.45 -13.04 9.81
C ILE A 18 -1.57 -14.08 9.63
N LEU A 19 -1.60 -15.15 10.42
CA LEU A 19 -2.64 -16.17 10.33
C LEU A 19 -4.03 -15.62 10.70
N ASP A 20 -4.11 -14.80 11.74
CA ASP A 20 -5.38 -14.19 12.11
C ASP A 20 -5.84 -13.16 11.08
N PHE A 21 -4.91 -12.38 10.53
CA PHE A 21 -5.21 -11.50 9.41
C PHE A 21 -5.71 -12.28 8.19
N LYS A 22 -5.06 -13.40 7.82
CA LYS A 22 -5.50 -14.30 6.74
C LYS A 22 -6.94 -14.78 6.92
N LYS A 23 -7.32 -15.16 8.14
CA LYS A 23 -8.70 -15.56 8.48
C LYS A 23 -9.68 -14.41 8.25
N ARG A 24 -9.36 -13.21 8.76
CA ARG A 24 -10.21 -12.01 8.62
C ARG A 24 -10.38 -11.58 7.15
N THR A 25 -9.34 -11.70 6.34
CA THR A 25 -9.37 -11.27 4.93
C THR A 25 -9.80 -12.37 3.96
N ASN A 26 -10.08 -13.57 4.46
CA ASN A 26 -10.39 -14.79 3.72
C ASN A 26 -9.39 -15.10 2.58
N SER A 27 -8.10 -14.85 2.83
CA SER A 27 -7.04 -15.08 1.83
C SER A 27 -6.69 -16.56 1.75
N ARG A 28 -6.46 -17.08 0.53
CA ARG A 28 -6.20 -18.51 0.31
C ARG A 28 -4.78 -18.88 0.75
N THR A 29 -3.79 -18.07 0.38
CA THR A 29 -2.37 -18.32 0.66
C THR A 29 -1.74 -17.25 1.54
N ILE A 30 -0.62 -17.59 2.20
CA ILE A 30 0.17 -16.59 2.96
C ILE A 30 0.72 -15.51 2.03
N ASP A 31 1.19 -15.87 0.83
CA ASP A 31 1.68 -14.92 -0.17
C ASP A 31 0.60 -13.89 -0.59
N GLU A 32 -0.63 -14.37 -0.83
CA GLU A 32 -1.78 -13.49 -1.07
C GLU A 32 -2.10 -12.60 0.13
N THR A 33 -2.04 -13.17 1.33
CA THR A 33 -2.26 -12.44 2.59
C THR A 33 -1.26 -11.30 2.75
N ILE A 34 0.02 -11.56 2.50
CA ILE A 34 1.09 -10.55 2.59
C ILE A 34 0.92 -9.46 1.54
N ARG A 35 0.57 -9.82 0.29
CA ARG A 35 0.27 -8.80 -0.74
C ARG A 35 -0.86 -7.88 -0.31
N LYS A 36 -1.96 -8.45 0.19
CA LYS A 36 -3.12 -7.71 0.66
C LYS A 36 -2.78 -6.83 1.87
N LEU A 37 -1.97 -7.34 2.80
CA LEU A 37 -1.48 -6.57 3.94
C LEU A 37 -0.67 -5.35 3.47
N ILE A 38 0.29 -5.53 2.56
CA ILE A 38 1.09 -4.44 2.00
C ILE A 38 0.20 -3.40 1.29
N GLU A 39 -0.79 -3.84 0.54
CA GLU A 39 -1.73 -2.97 -0.15
C GLU A 39 -2.53 -2.10 0.82
N LEU A 40 -3.12 -2.72 1.86
CA LEU A 40 -3.87 -1.99 2.89
C LEU A 40 -2.97 -1.05 3.69
N SER A 41 -1.74 -1.45 4.02
CA SER A 41 -0.79 -0.57 4.70
C SER A 41 -0.43 0.66 3.87
N LYS A 42 -0.27 0.51 2.54
CA LYS A 42 -0.08 1.66 1.65
C LYS A 42 -1.30 2.57 1.63
N GLN A 43 -2.50 2.00 1.57
CA GLN A 43 -3.74 2.79 1.59
C GLN A 43 -3.89 3.57 2.92
N ALA A 44 -3.64 2.91 4.05
CA ALA A 44 -3.67 3.55 5.37
C ALA A 44 -2.67 4.71 5.47
N LEU A 45 -1.44 4.50 5.02
CA LEU A 45 -0.41 5.55 5.00
C LEU A 45 -0.82 6.73 4.10
N VAL A 46 -1.41 6.46 2.94
CA VAL A 46 -1.91 7.52 2.06
C VAL A 46 -3.01 8.33 2.73
N ILE A 47 -3.95 7.68 3.42
CA ILE A 47 -5.02 8.37 4.16
C ILE A 47 -4.43 9.25 5.25
N GLU A 48 -3.51 8.74 6.06
CA GLU A 48 -2.84 9.49 7.12
C GLU A 48 -2.10 10.71 6.58
N VAL A 49 -1.36 10.54 5.48
CA VAL A 49 -0.65 11.65 4.82
C VAL A 49 -1.63 12.69 4.29
N LEU A 50 -2.73 12.28 3.66
CA LEU A 50 -3.75 13.19 3.16
C LEU A 50 -4.45 13.95 4.28
N GLU A 51 -4.73 13.28 5.40
CA GLU A 51 -5.32 13.88 6.59
C GLU A 51 -4.36 14.92 7.19
N HIS A 52 -3.09 14.58 7.36
CA HIS A 52 -2.04 15.51 7.82
C HIS A 52 -1.90 16.75 6.93
N ILE A 53 -1.95 16.55 5.60
CA ILE A 53 -1.92 17.65 4.63
C ILE A 53 -3.18 18.51 4.75
N SER A 54 -4.36 17.91 4.95
CA SER A 54 -5.63 18.63 5.02
C SER A 54 -5.74 19.55 6.24
N GLN A 55 -5.10 19.17 7.35
CA GLN A 55 -5.11 19.91 8.60
C GLN A 55 -4.07 21.05 8.64
N ARG A 56 -3.12 21.08 7.68
CA ARG A 56 -2.04 22.07 7.62
C ARG A 56 -2.28 23.10 6.51
N LYS A 57 -1.91 24.35 6.77
CA LYS A 57 -1.66 25.32 5.68
C LYS A 57 -0.34 24.96 5.02
N LEU A 58 -0.43 24.43 3.80
CA LEU A 58 0.74 24.14 2.97
C LEU A 58 1.45 25.45 2.58
N THR A 59 2.77 25.41 2.60
CA THR A 59 3.62 26.42 1.96
C THR A 59 3.47 26.35 0.44
N ASP A 60 3.88 27.40 -0.28
CA ASP A 60 3.82 27.43 -1.75
C ASP A 60 4.65 26.30 -2.39
N GLU A 61 5.76 25.91 -1.75
CA GLU A 61 6.65 24.85 -2.24
C GLU A 61 6.08 23.44 -2.02
N GLU A 62 5.46 23.19 -0.85
CA GLU A 62 4.71 21.96 -0.59
C GLU A 62 3.52 21.82 -1.55
N ARG A 63 2.85 22.94 -1.86
CA ARG A 63 1.71 22.96 -2.80
C ARG A 63 2.13 22.59 -4.22
N ARG A 64 3.23 23.16 -4.73
CA ARG A 64 3.80 22.80 -6.05
C ARG A 64 4.20 21.32 -6.10
N THR A 65 4.83 20.82 -5.04
CA THR A 65 5.21 19.41 -4.94
C THR A 65 3.99 18.49 -5.02
N LEU A 66 2.93 18.82 -4.26
CA LEU A 66 1.68 18.07 -4.26
C LEU A 66 1.00 18.08 -5.64
N GLU A 67 1.01 19.21 -6.34
CA GLU A 67 0.48 19.31 -7.71
C GLU A 67 1.27 18.46 -8.71
N SER A 68 2.60 18.46 -8.63
CA SER A 68 3.47 17.62 -9.46
C SER A 68 3.19 16.12 -9.26
N ILE A 69 3.06 15.69 -8.00
CA ILE A 69 2.71 14.31 -7.66
C ILE A 69 1.34 13.94 -8.23
N ARG A 70 0.33 14.80 -8.06
CA ARG A 70 -1.02 14.59 -8.61
C ARG A 70 -1.04 14.53 -10.15
N ALA A 71 -0.16 15.25 -10.83
CA ALA A 71 -0.03 15.19 -12.28
C ALA A 71 0.51 13.82 -12.73
N LYS A 72 1.62 13.36 -12.12
CA LYS A 72 2.21 12.04 -12.41
C LYS A 72 1.23 10.89 -12.18
N LEU A 73 0.52 10.91 -11.04
CA LEU A 73 -0.48 9.88 -10.73
C LEU A 73 -1.65 9.86 -11.74
N ARG A 74 -2.04 11.02 -12.27
CA ARG A 74 -3.07 11.09 -13.33
C ARG A 74 -2.57 10.48 -14.63
N GLU A 75 -1.32 10.74 -15.02
CA GLU A 75 -0.72 10.14 -16.21
C GLU A 75 -0.64 8.61 -16.10
N GLU A 76 -0.15 8.08 -14.97
CA GLU A 76 -0.10 6.64 -14.71
C GLU A 76 -1.51 6.01 -14.71
N GLY A 77 -2.50 6.67 -14.08
CA GLY A 77 -3.89 6.21 -14.07
C GLY A 77 -4.61 6.30 -15.42
N VAL A 78 -4.14 7.14 -16.34
CA VAL A 78 -4.58 7.15 -17.75
C VAL A 78 -3.94 5.99 -18.50
N TRP A 79 -2.67 5.70 -18.22
CA TRP A 79 -1.91 4.61 -18.84
C TRP A 79 -2.48 3.23 -18.47
N LEU A 80 -2.80 3.01 -17.19
CA LEU A 80 -3.42 1.77 -16.69
C LEU A 80 -4.83 1.53 -17.26
N ARG A 81 -5.56 2.59 -17.64
CA ARG A 81 -6.91 2.48 -18.25
C ARG A 81 -6.89 2.18 -19.76
N ARG A 82 -5.73 2.31 -20.41
CA ARG A 82 -5.53 2.01 -21.82
C ARG A 82 -4.97 0.60 -22.07
N SER A 83 -4.61 -0.11 -21.00
CA SER A 83 -4.06 -1.48 -20.99
C SER A 83 -5.17 -2.50 -20.78
#